data_AF-A0A970AZ11-F1
#
_entry.id   AF-A0A970AZ11-F1
#
_cell.length_a   1.000
_cell.length_b   1.000
_cell.length_c   1.000
_cell.angle_alpha   90.00
_cell.angle_beta   90.00
_cell.angle_gamma   90.00
#
_symmetry.space_group_name_H-M   'P 1'
#
loop_
_entity.id
_entity.type
_entity.pdbx_description
1 polymer ?
#
loop_
_entity_poly.entity_id
_entity_poly.type
_entity_poly.pdbx_seq_one_letter_code
_entity_poly.pdbx_strand_id
1 'polypeptide(L)'
;MNTKFDSILHLKKFVQQNWSTNRKKTKVTLGYLSKIDNSSETIIFISEYYFQLQYYKDAINIANRGLQIKTSAELYMRFSILIGRCYEAMKKYSTAEAFYDKVIILRLSFVRKFKNLTYRMCKNIIIAYFLKARILLKVSFGIDVDKVDVKTVFCTPT
;
A
#
# COMPACT_ATOMS: atom_id res chain seq x y z
N MET A 1 27.99 1.76 20.18
CA MET A 1 27.27 0.92 19.20
C MET A 1 25.78 1.05 19.45
N ASN A 2 24.97 1.37 18.43
CA ASN A 2 23.53 1.58 18.59
C ASN A 2 22.77 0.27 18.32
N THR A 3 22.82 -0.64 19.29
CA THR A 3 22.35 -2.03 19.22
C THR A 3 20.90 -2.19 18.75
N LYS A 4 20.04 -1.19 19.02
CA LYS A 4 18.64 -1.18 18.58
C LYS A 4 18.50 -1.02 17.06
N PHE A 5 19.28 -0.12 16.46
CA PHE A 5 19.24 0.11 15.01
C PHE A 5 19.72 -1.12 14.23
N ASP A 6 20.82 -1.72 14.68
CA ASP A 6 21.38 -2.93 14.08
C ASP A 6 20.38 -4.10 14.12
N SER A 7 19.65 -4.22 15.24
CA SER A 7 18.58 -5.21 15.41
C SER A 7 17.43 -5.01 14.41
N ILE A 8 16.93 -3.78 14.25
CA ILE A 8 15.85 -3.47 13.30
C ILE A 8 16.28 -3.80 11.87
N LEU A 9 17.49 -3.40 11.49
CA LEU A 9 18.02 -3.66 10.15
C LEU A 9 18.15 -5.16 9.87
N HIS A 10 18.69 -5.93 10.83
CA HIS A 10 18.81 -7.38 10.71
C HIS A 10 17.45 -8.06 10.54
N LEU A 11 16.44 -7.64 11.31
CA LEU A 11 15.08 -8.18 11.21
C LEU A 11 14.41 -7.83 9.87
N LYS A 12 14.58 -6.60 9.37
CA LYS A 12 14.09 -6.22 8.02
C LYS A 12 14.74 -7.07 6.93
N LYS A 13 16.06 -7.29 7.00
CA LYS A 13 16.79 -8.18 6.06
C LYS A 13 16.28 -9.62 6.12
N PHE A 14 16.07 -10.14 7.33
CA PHE A 14 15.50 -11.47 7.52
C PHE A 14 14.14 -11.61 6.82
N VAL A 15 13.22 -10.65 7.03
CA VAL A 15 11.91 -10.63 6.39
C VAL A 15 12.04 -10.60 4.86
N GLN A 16 12.89 -9.72 4.33
CA GLN A 16 13.12 -9.58 2.89
C GLN A 16 13.59 -10.88 2.22
N GLN A 17 14.41 -11.68 2.91
CA GLN A 17 14.94 -12.93 2.38
C GLN A 17 13.99 -14.13 2.54
N ASN A 18 13.09 -14.11 3.52
CA ASN A 18 12.37 -15.31 3.96
C ASN A 18 10.84 -15.23 3.87
N TRP A 19 10.27 -14.11 3.41
CA TRP A 19 8.81 -13.91 3.43
C TRP A 19 8.04 -14.93 2.59
N SER A 20 8.58 -15.36 1.45
CA SER A 20 7.91 -16.32 0.56
C SER A 20 8.05 -17.77 1.04
N THR A 21 9.22 -18.14 1.60
CA THR A 21 9.56 -19.50 1.99
C THR A 21 9.15 -19.86 3.41
N ASN A 22 9.11 -18.87 4.32
CA ASN A 22 8.78 -19.10 5.73
C ASN A 22 7.77 -18.07 6.25
N ARG A 23 6.51 -18.22 5.82
CA ARG A 23 5.42 -17.31 6.17
C ARG A 23 5.19 -17.18 7.68
N LYS A 24 5.21 -18.29 8.43
CA LYS A 24 4.97 -18.29 9.89
C LYS A 24 6.05 -17.51 10.63
N LYS A 25 7.32 -17.82 10.38
CA LYS A 25 8.45 -17.12 11.02
C LYS A 25 8.48 -15.65 10.63
N THR A 26 8.21 -15.34 9.36
CA THR A 26 8.09 -13.96 8.88
C THR A 26 6.99 -13.20 9.62
N LYS A 27 5.79 -13.78 9.80
CA LYS A 27 4.71 -13.14 10.56
C LYS A 27 5.13 -12.80 11.99
N VAL A 28 5.81 -13.73 12.67
CA VAL A 28 6.32 -13.51 14.03
C VAL A 28 7.33 -12.38 14.06
N THR A 29 8.30 -12.37 13.14
CA THR A 29 9.31 -11.31 13.03
C THR A 29 8.67 -9.94 12.79
N LEU A 30 7.67 -9.85 11.92
CA LEU A 30 6.91 -8.62 11.67
C LEU A 30 6.17 -8.15 12.93
N GLY A 31 5.58 -9.07 13.69
CA GLY A 31 4.94 -8.77 14.98
C GLY A 31 5.94 -8.19 15.98
N TYR A 32 7.15 -8.75 16.06
CA TYR A 32 8.22 -8.24 16.91
C TYR A 32 8.70 -6.85 16.46
N LEU A 33 8.96 -6.66 15.16
CA LEU A 33 9.30 -5.37 14.56
C LEU A 33 8.27 -4.28 14.94
N SER A 34 6.98 -4.60 14.88
CA SER A 34 5.88 -3.66 15.19
C SER A 34 5.84 -3.18 16.64
N LYS A 35 6.53 -3.87 17.56
CA LYS A 35 6.62 -3.53 18.98
C LYS A 35 7.84 -2.68 19.31
N ILE A 36 8.95 -2.89 18.59
CA ILE A 36 10.23 -2.23 18.89
C ILE A 36 10.43 -0.92 18.12
N ASP A 37 9.73 -0.75 16.99
CA ASP A 37 9.81 0.44 16.15
C ASP A 37 8.44 0.85 15.58
N ASN A 38 8.10 2.12 15.84
CA ASN A 38 6.87 2.78 15.40
C ASN A 38 7.14 3.88 14.35
N SER A 39 8.35 3.91 13.77
CA SER A 39 8.65 4.82 12.67
C SER A 39 7.71 4.59 11.48
N SER A 40 7.35 5.64 10.77
CA SER A 40 6.47 5.53 9.60
C SER A 40 7.04 4.59 8.54
N GLU A 41 8.37 4.54 8.39
CA GLU A 41 9.05 3.62 7.48
C GLU A 41 8.81 2.15 7.87
N THR A 42 8.96 1.82 9.15
CA THR A 42 8.75 0.44 9.62
C THR A 42 7.28 0.06 9.61
N ILE A 43 6.35 0.99 9.88
CA ILE A 43 4.92 0.74 9.72
C ILE A 43 4.59 0.39 8.27
N ILE A 44 5.08 1.18 7.31
CA ILE A 44 4.91 0.90 5.88
C ILE A 44 5.47 -0.48 5.54
N PHE A 45 6.70 -0.76 5.95
CA PHE A 45 7.37 -2.04 5.70
C PHE A 45 6.51 -3.21 6.20
N ILE A 46 6.06 -3.16 7.46
CA ILE A 46 5.28 -4.24 8.06
C ILE A 46 3.93 -4.41 7.34
N SER A 47 3.21 -3.32 7.08
CA SER A 47 1.93 -3.39 6.40
C SER A 47 2.05 -3.93 4.97
N GLU A 48 3.08 -3.55 4.22
CA GLU A 48 3.33 -4.07 2.86
C GLU A 48 3.60 -5.58 2.89
N TYR A 49 4.39 -6.07 3.86
CA TYR A 49 4.64 -7.50 4.00
C TYR A 49 3.40 -8.28 4.49
N TYR A 50 2.61 -7.73 5.41
CA TYR A 50 1.33 -8.34 5.77
C TYR A 50 0.38 -8.40 4.57
N PHE A 51 0.36 -7.39 3.70
CA PHE A 51 -0.39 -7.44 2.45
C PHE A 51 0.10 -8.56 1.53
N GLN A 52 1.42 -8.69 1.30
CA GLN A 52 2.01 -9.75 0.47
C GLN A 52 1.72 -11.15 1.01
N LEU A 53 1.71 -11.30 2.34
CA LEU A 53 1.36 -12.55 3.03
C LEU A 53 -0.15 -12.81 3.10
N GLN A 54 -0.98 -11.92 2.54
CA GLN A 54 -2.44 -11.97 2.53
C GLN A 54 -3.09 -11.85 3.93
N TYR A 55 -2.36 -11.29 4.89
CA TYR A 55 -2.88 -10.91 6.21
C TYR A 55 -3.50 -9.49 6.15
N TYR A 56 -4.52 -9.32 5.32
CA TYR A 56 -5.07 -8.00 4.99
C TYR A 56 -5.60 -7.21 6.21
N LYS A 57 -6.24 -7.89 7.16
CA LYS A 57 -6.71 -7.24 8.40
C LYS A 57 -5.55 -6.73 9.25
N ASP A 58 -4.47 -7.50 9.36
CA ASP A 58 -3.26 -7.12 10.09
C ASP A 58 -2.56 -5.94 9.39
N ALA A 59 -2.48 -5.97 8.06
CA ALA A 59 -1.93 -4.88 7.25
C ALA A 59 -2.69 -3.56 7.45
N ILE A 60 -4.03 -3.61 7.43
CA ILE A 60 -4.92 -2.47 7.68
C ILE A 60 -4.71 -1.92 9.09
N ASN A 61 -4.65 -2.79 10.10
CA ASN A 61 -4.46 -2.36 11.49
C ASN A 61 -3.14 -1.62 11.68
N ILE A 62 -2.04 -2.16 11.13
CA ILE A 62 -0.74 -1.49 11.17
C ILE A 62 -0.75 -0.17 10.38
N ALA A 63 -1.35 -0.14 9.19
CA ALA A 63 -1.39 1.08 8.37
C ALA A 63 -2.24 2.19 9.02
N ASN A 64 -3.33 1.84 9.70
CA ASN A 64 -4.15 2.77 10.46
C ASN A 64 -3.38 3.41 11.63
N ARG A 65 -2.49 2.67 12.30
CA ARG A 65 -1.58 3.26 13.30
C ARG A 65 -0.70 4.33 12.66
N GLY A 66 -0.23 4.11 11.44
CA GLY A 66 0.52 5.10 10.67
C GLY A 66 -0.27 6.39 10.44
N LEU A 67 -1.56 6.29 10.11
CA LEU A 67 -2.45 7.45 9.95
C LEU A 67 -2.70 8.22 11.26
N GLN A 68 -2.59 7.57 12.43
CA GLN A 68 -2.75 8.21 13.74
C GLN A 68 -1.51 9.01 14.17
N ILE A 69 -0.33 8.70 13.62
CA ILE A 69 0.87 9.50 13.84
C ILE A 69 0.74 10.79 13.02
N LYS A 70 1.25 11.93 13.53
CA LYS A 70 1.32 13.18 12.76
C LYS A 70 2.16 12.95 11.51
N THR A 71 1.47 12.70 10.42
CA THR A 71 2.05 12.13 9.22
C THR A 71 2.05 13.17 8.09
N SER A 72 3.12 13.20 7.30
CA SER A 72 3.19 14.09 6.14
C SER A 72 2.12 13.71 5.10
N ALA A 73 1.72 14.64 4.24
CA ALA A 73 0.75 14.34 3.19
C ALA A 73 1.19 13.17 2.30
N GLU A 74 2.48 13.07 1.98
CA GLU A 74 3.05 11.94 1.23
C GLU A 74 2.78 10.59 1.92
N LEU A 75 3.09 10.51 3.21
CA LEU A 75 2.92 9.29 3.98
C LEU A 75 1.44 8.97 4.19
N TYR A 76 0.58 9.98 4.38
CA TYR A 76 -0.87 9.81 4.44
C TYR A 76 -1.41 9.16 3.16
N MET A 77 -0.96 9.64 2.00
CA MET A 77 -1.34 9.05 0.71
C MET A 77 -0.91 7.58 0.63
N ARG A 78 0.33 7.28 1.06
CA ARG A 78 0.87 5.92 1.02
C ARG A 78 0.11 4.95 1.93
N PHE A 79 -0.22 5.35 3.15
CA PHE A 79 -1.06 4.53 4.05
C PHE A 79 -2.47 4.33 3.48
N SER A 80 -3.07 5.38 2.93
CA SER A 80 -4.41 5.31 2.32
C SER A 80 -4.44 4.33 1.14
N ILE A 81 -3.44 4.38 0.25
CA ILE A 81 -3.32 3.42 -0.86
C ILE A 81 -3.19 1.99 -0.34
N LEU A 82 -2.36 1.77 0.68
CA LEU A 82 -2.12 0.43 1.22
C LEU A 82 -3.40 -0.16 1.84
N ILE A 83 -4.16 0.64 2.58
CA ILE A 83 -5.45 0.25 3.15
C ILE A 83 -6.46 -0.03 2.02
N GLY A 84 -6.53 0.85 1.01
CA GLY A 84 -7.39 0.66 -0.16
C GLY A 84 -7.11 -0.66 -0.88
N ARG A 85 -5.82 -0.98 -1.12
CA ARG A 85 -5.40 -2.25 -1.72
C ARG A 85 -5.82 -3.46 -0.88
N CYS A 86 -5.73 -3.36 0.44
CA CYS A 86 -6.19 -4.43 1.33
C CYS A 86 -7.70 -4.65 1.21
N TYR A 87 -8.51 -3.58 1.21
CA TYR A 87 -9.95 -3.68 1.01
C TYR A 87 -10.31 -4.25 -0.36
N GLU A 88 -9.60 -3.83 -1.40
CA GLU A 88 -9.77 -4.35 -2.76
C GLU A 88 -9.47 -5.85 -2.84
N ALA A 89 -8.36 -6.30 -2.23
CA ALA A 89 -8.00 -7.72 -2.16
C ALA A 89 -9.04 -8.54 -1.38
N MET A 90 -9.72 -7.91 -0.41
CA MET A 90 -10.87 -8.47 0.31
C MET A 90 -12.21 -8.33 -0.44
N LYS A 91 -12.21 -7.86 -1.70
CA LYS A 91 -13.40 -7.60 -2.54
C LYS A 91 -14.36 -6.55 -1.97
N LYS A 92 -13.89 -5.70 -1.06
CA LYS A 92 -14.65 -4.56 -0.50
C LYS A 92 -14.41 -3.31 -1.34
N TYR A 93 -14.90 -3.35 -2.58
CA TYR A 93 -14.57 -2.36 -3.62
C TYR A 93 -15.00 -0.93 -3.28
N SER A 94 -16.20 -0.73 -2.76
CA SER A 94 -16.67 0.60 -2.35
C SER A 94 -15.80 1.22 -1.26
N THR A 95 -15.34 0.41 -0.30
CA THR A 95 -14.44 0.88 0.75
C THR A 95 -13.05 1.20 0.18
N ALA A 96 -12.53 0.36 -0.72
CA ALA A 96 -11.25 0.59 -1.37
C ALA A 96 -11.24 1.89 -2.19
N GLU A 97 -12.30 2.12 -2.97
CA GLU A 97 -12.48 3.34 -3.76
C GLU A 97 -12.46 4.59 -2.87
N ALA A 98 -13.17 4.58 -1.74
CA ALA A 98 -13.18 5.71 -0.81
C ALA A 98 -11.78 6.06 -0.29
N PHE A 99 -10.88 5.09 -0.14
CA PHE A 99 -9.48 5.37 0.24
C PHE A 99 -8.67 5.95 -0.93
N TYR A 100 -8.90 5.50 -2.16
CA TYR A 100 -8.25 6.09 -3.34
C TYR A 100 -8.74 7.52 -3.59
N ASP A 101 -10.02 7.80 -3.37
CA ASP A 101 -10.59 9.15 -3.47
C ASP A 101 -9.98 10.13 -2.48
N LYS A 102 -9.72 9.69 -1.23
CA LYS A 102 -9.01 10.53 -0.25
C LYS A 102 -7.65 11.00 -0.77
N VAL A 103 -6.90 10.12 -1.46
CA VAL A 103 -5.60 10.46 -2.05
C VAL A 103 -5.75 11.47 -3.18
N ILE A 104 -6.75 11.27 -4.05
CA ILE A 104 -7.04 12.14 -5.18
C ILE A 104 -7.50 13.52 -4.72
N ILE A 105 -8.39 13.60 -3.74
CA ILE A 105 -8.85 14.86 -3.14
C ILE A 105 -7.68 15.60 -2.48
N LEU A 106 -6.81 14.87 -1.77
CA LEU A 106 -5.62 15.46 -1.15
C LEU A 106 -4.70 16.09 -2.21
N ARG A 107 -4.51 15.46 -3.38
CA ARG A 107 -3.84 16.12 -4.53
C ARG A 107 -4.48 17.45 -4.87
N LEU A 108 -5.80 17.46 -5.08
CA LEU A 108 -6.51 18.66 -5.53
C LEU A 108 -6.32 19.82 -4.54
N SER A 109 -6.33 19.52 -3.24
CA SER A 109 -6.03 20.51 -2.20
C SER A 109 -4.57 20.99 -2.24
N PHE A 110 -3.62 20.09 -2.51
CA PHE A 110 -2.20 20.42 -2.57
C PHE A 110 -1.84 21.24 -3.80
N VAL A 111 -2.30 20.88 -4.99
CA VAL A 111 -2.02 21.63 -6.23
C VAL A 111 -2.58 23.05 -6.15
N ARG A 112 -3.73 23.23 -5.48
CA ARG A 112 -4.29 24.57 -5.24
C ARG A 112 -3.42 25.41 -4.32
N LYS A 113 -2.79 24.79 -3.30
CA LYS A 113 -2.04 25.50 -2.25
C LYS A 113 -0.54 25.61 -2.53
N PHE A 114 0.03 24.64 -3.22
CA PHE A 114 1.45 24.49 -3.48
C PHE A 114 1.65 24.26 -4.97
N LYS A 115 2.51 25.06 -5.59
CA LYS A 115 2.75 25.00 -7.04
C LYS A 115 3.40 23.69 -7.48
N ASN A 116 4.12 23.00 -6.59
CA ASN A 116 4.91 21.81 -6.93
C ASN A 116 4.58 20.63 -6.02
N LEU A 117 4.38 19.46 -6.62
CA LEU A 117 4.28 18.17 -5.94
C LEU A 117 5.63 17.46 -5.97
N THR A 118 5.95 16.72 -4.90
CA THR A 118 7.13 15.84 -4.93
C THR A 118 6.87 14.66 -5.86
N TYR A 119 7.95 14.08 -6.42
CA TYR A 119 7.86 12.87 -7.25
C TYR A 119 7.09 11.74 -6.56
N ARG A 120 7.32 11.53 -5.26
CA ARG A 120 6.65 10.48 -4.47
C ARG A 120 5.15 10.74 -4.33
N MET A 121 4.74 11.99 -4.15
CA MET A 121 3.32 12.36 -4.14
C MET A 121 2.70 12.11 -5.52
N CYS A 122 3.32 12.59 -6.60
CA CYS A 122 2.84 12.33 -7.97
C CYS A 122 2.65 10.83 -8.23
N LYS A 123 3.64 10.01 -7.86
CA LYS A 123 3.56 8.55 -7.98
C LYS A 123 2.36 7.97 -7.22
N ASN A 124 2.15 8.35 -5.97
CA ASN A 124 1.03 7.86 -5.17
C ASN A 124 -0.33 8.26 -5.78
N ILE A 125 -0.43 9.47 -6.34
CA ILE A 125 -1.66 9.94 -6.95
C ILE A 125 -1.96 9.16 -8.24
N ILE A 126 -0.96 8.97 -9.11
CA ILE A 126 -1.11 8.16 -10.33
C ILE A 126 -1.57 6.75 -9.97
N ILE A 127 -0.96 6.15 -8.94
CA ILE A 127 -1.36 4.82 -8.44
C ILE A 127 -2.83 4.84 -7.98
N ALA A 128 -3.28 5.86 -7.25
CA ALA A 128 -4.66 5.94 -6.78
C ALA A 128 -5.67 6.05 -7.95
N TYR A 129 -5.38 6.85 -8.98
CA TYR A 129 -6.21 6.91 -10.19
C TYR A 129 -6.26 5.56 -10.90
N PHE A 130 -5.12 4.90 -11.09
CA PHE A 130 -5.06 3.58 -11.72
C PHE A 130 -5.88 2.55 -10.95
N LEU A 131 -5.71 2.48 -9.62
CA LEU A 131 -6.42 1.51 -8.79
C LEU A 131 -7.93 1.78 -8.76
N LYS A 132 -8.34 3.05 -8.75
CA LYS A 132 -9.76 3.42 -8.86
C LYS A 132 -10.34 3.00 -10.22
N ALA A 133 -9.66 3.28 -11.33
CA ALA A 133 -10.08 2.86 -12.66
C ALA A 133 -10.17 1.33 -12.78
N ARG A 134 -9.21 0.61 -12.18
CA ARG A 134 -9.21 -0.85 -12.11
C ARG A 134 -10.45 -1.39 -11.39
N ILE A 135 -10.81 -0.80 -10.25
CA ILE A 135 -12.05 -1.17 -9.54
C ILE A 135 -13.28 -0.93 -10.41
N LEU A 136 -13.37 0.24 -11.06
CA LEU A 136 -14.48 0.57 -11.94
C LEU A 136 -14.63 -0.45 -13.08
N LEU A 137 -13.53 -0.78 -13.77
CA LEU A 137 -13.53 -1.78 -14.84
C LEU A 137 -14.01 -3.15 -14.35
N LYS A 138 -13.56 -3.57 -13.16
CA LYS A 138 -13.94 -4.85 -12.57
C LYS A 138 -15.40 -4.90 -12.14
N VAL A 139 -15.89 -3.85 -11.49
CA VAL A 139 -17.25 -3.79 -10.93
C VAL A 139 -18.29 -3.56 -12.03
N SER A 140 -18.02 -2.65 -12.97
CA SER A 140 -18.99 -2.27 -14.01
C SER A 140 -18.98 -3.19 -15.22
N PHE A 141 -17.82 -3.72 -15.60
CA PHE A 141 -17.66 -4.49 -16.85
C PHE A 141 -17.18 -5.92 -16.63
N GLY A 142 -16.93 -6.34 -15.38
CA GLY A 142 -16.39 -7.68 -15.08
C GLY A 142 -14.95 -7.90 -15.56
N ILE A 143 -14.26 -6.83 -16.00
CA ILE A 143 -12.91 -6.92 -16.56
C ILE A 143 -11.88 -7.00 -15.43
N ASP A 144 -11.20 -8.13 -15.31
CA ASP A 144 -10.09 -8.30 -14.38
C ASP A 144 -8.77 -7.92 -15.04
N VAL A 145 -8.35 -6.66 -14.87
CA VAL A 145 -7.15 -6.09 -15.52
C VAL A 145 -5.89 -6.92 -15.24
N ASP A 146 -5.80 -7.60 -14.10
CA ASP A 146 -4.67 -8.45 -13.73
C ASP A 146 -4.63 -9.78 -14.53
N LYS A 147 -5.71 -10.12 -15.24
CA LYS A 147 -5.86 -11.31 -16.11
C LYS A 147 -5.94 -10.98 -17.60
N VAL A 148 -5.94 -9.71 -17.96
CA VAL A 148 -5.94 -9.29 -19.36
C VAL A 148 -4.55 -9.58 -19.92
N ASP A 149 -4.46 -10.55 -20.82
CA ASP A 149 -3.24 -10.78 -21.59
C ASP A 149 -3.06 -9.58 -22.54
N VAL A 150 -2.03 -8.78 -22.30
CA VAL A 150 -1.78 -7.55 -23.06
C VAL A 150 -1.57 -7.86 -24.55
N LYS A 151 -1.25 -9.10 -24.91
CA LYS A 151 -1.08 -9.55 -26.30
C LYS A 151 -2.40 -9.64 -27.08
N THR A 152 -3.54 -9.89 -26.44
CA THR A 152 -4.82 -10.07 -27.15
C THR A 152 -5.55 -8.77 -27.42
N VAL A 153 -5.19 -7.67 -26.75
CA VAL A 153 -5.87 -6.37 -26.88
C VAL A 153 -5.41 -5.56 -28.11
N PHE A 154 -4.21 -5.85 -28.65
CA PHE A 154 -3.65 -5.11 -29.81
C PHE A 154 -3.73 -5.86 -31.14
N CYS A 155 -4.44 -6.99 -31.20
CA CYS A 155 -4.66 -7.75 -32.44
C CYS A 155 -6.13 -7.71 -32.86
N THR A 156 -6.63 -6.53 -33.25
CA THR A 156 -7.73 -6.48 -34.23
C THR A 156 -7.37 -5.47 -35.32
N PRO A 157 -6.88 -5.93 -36.48
CA PRO A 157 -7.00 -5.17 -37.70
C PRO A 157 -8.43 -5.38 -38.23
N THR A 158 -9.21 -4.31 -38.27
CA THR A 158 -10.35 -4.20 -39.20
C THR A 158 -10.07 -3.01 -40.11
#